data_AF-F6YB51-F1
#
_entry.id   AF-F6YB51-F1
#
_cell.length_a   1.000
_cell.length_b   1.000
_cell.length_c   1.000
_cell.angle_alpha   90.00
_cell.angle_beta   90.00
_cell.angle_gamma   90.00
#
_symmetry.space_group_name_H-M   'P 1'
#
loop_
_entity.id
_entity.type
_entity.pdbx_description
1 polymer ?
#
loop_
_entity_poly.entity_id
_entity_poly.type
_entity_poly.pdbx_seq_one_letter_code
_entity_poly.pdbx_strand_id
1 'polypeptide(L)'
;MICVTRRSAGLPFLLQALLGSAKFPQGQECLNYIVKSLFKLVESITLNGSDVAVPSDSTIHALNILRGLVKDASLGDEMLPYLSTCLKVAIVGFTSNNWQIRNASTLLFSSIIIRVFGVMKNFESSDKNRLSSYEFFTRMPELHQFFLQRLEEITKSDDLPKHTGLYPLLLVLSRLYPTATRTNSRLNKYIPLIVRCRQSPIYKCRVMAANALLSVLPQHEYRKVISQLFISLKKAVISRNSLHGTLIQLKALISSKNCSNTFPNICSQLICEEITEQIKSSKCMVVYASYIDLIIDVFLLNNPLSEDFQPRVKETLLCFIIDCLQYLKQTCTLTPGSTMFYTSFAKLLVYAQLSGIFTDGIKTCLQSNVLE
;
A
#
# COMPACT_ATOMS: atom_id res chain seq x y z
N MET A 1 34.84 20.04 -10.88
CA MET A 1 34.29 18.68 -10.69
C MET A 1 33.78 18.58 -9.26
N ILE A 2 32.48 18.75 -9.02
CA ILE A 2 31.91 18.76 -7.67
C ILE A 2 31.71 17.31 -7.23
N CYS A 3 32.24 16.95 -6.06
CA CYS A 3 32.33 15.57 -5.62
C CYS A 3 30.94 14.94 -5.36
N VAL A 4 30.63 13.86 -6.09
CA VAL A 4 29.37 13.09 -5.99
C VAL A 4 29.23 12.38 -4.64
N THR A 5 30.35 12.08 -3.96
CA THR A 5 30.38 11.14 -2.82
C THR A 5 29.85 11.70 -1.49
N ARG A 6 29.55 13.00 -1.38
CA ARG A 6 28.87 13.60 -0.20
C ARG A 6 27.61 14.37 -0.55
N ARG A 7 26.67 13.76 -1.28
CA ARG A 7 25.32 14.33 -1.55
C ARG A 7 25.38 15.80 -2.00
N SER A 8 26.18 16.06 -3.03
CA SER A 8 26.36 17.40 -3.62
C SER A 8 27.26 18.37 -2.84
N ALA A 9 28.23 17.86 -2.06
CA ALA A 9 29.33 18.65 -1.50
C ALA A 9 28.93 19.94 -0.75
N GLY A 10 27.78 19.92 -0.08
CA GLY A 10 27.29 21.07 0.70
C GLY A 10 26.44 22.09 -0.07
N LEU A 11 26.21 21.90 -1.37
CA LEU A 11 25.36 22.80 -2.18
C LEU A 11 23.95 23.03 -1.59
N PRO A 12 23.24 22.01 -1.07
CA PRO A 12 21.96 22.25 -0.42
C PRO A 12 22.08 23.23 0.76
N PHE A 13 23.08 23.05 1.63
CA PHE A 13 23.28 23.90 2.80
C PHE A 13 23.68 25.33 2.42
N LEU A 14 24.48 25.49 1.36
CA LEU A 14 24.85 26.82 0.85
C LEU A 14 23.61 27.60 0.40
N LEU A 15 22.74 26.97 -0.39
CA LEU A 15 21.52 27.62 -0.88
C LEU A 15 20.52 27.85 0.24
N GLN A 16 20.43 26.94 1.21
CA GLN A 16 19.63 27.15 2.42
C GLN A 16 20.14 28.35 3.23
N ALA A 17 21.45 28.49 3.42
CA ALA A 17 22.03 29.63 4.14
C ALA A 17 21.79 30.95 3.39
N LEU A 18 21.96 30.95 2.06
CA LEU A 18 21.67 32.10 1.22
C LEU A 18 20.20 32.52 1.34
N LEU A 19 19.28 31.58 1.17
CA LEU A 19 17.84 31.85 1.23
C LEU A 19 17.36 32.16 2.64
N GLY A 20 17.92 31.53 3.68
CA GLY A 20 17.63 31.82 5.07
C GLY A 20 18.11 33.20 5.53
N SER A 21 19.13 33.75 4.86
CA SER A 21 19.56 35.14 5.08
C SER A 21 18.66 36.16 4.38
N ALA A 22 17.85 35.73 3.40
CA ALA A 22 16.91 36.61 2.72
C ALA A 22 15.70 36.86 3.64
N LYS A 23 15.33 38.13 3.80
CA LYS A 23 14.09 38.49 4.52
C LYS A 23 12.89 38.14 3.63
N PHE A 24 12.05 37.19 4.04
CA PHE A 24 10.78 36.94 3.36
C PHE A 24 9.78 38.04 3.73
N PRO A 25 9.01 38.58 2.77
CA PRO A 25 8.75 38.07 1.41
C PRO A 25 9.75 38.51 0.30
N GLN A 26 10.71 39.40 0.57
CA GLN A 26 11.65 39.92 -0.44
C GLN A 26 12.55 38.83 -1.03
N GLY A 27 12.86 37.78 -0.26
CA GLY A 27 13.58 36.60 -0.72
C GLY A 27 12.82 35.71 -1.72
N GLN A 28 11.51 35.93 -1.92
CA GLN A 28 10.66 35.07 -2.74
C GLN A 28 11.11 35.06 -4.21
N GLU A 29 11.53 36.20 -4.77
CA GLU A 29 12.01 36.25 -6.16
C GLU A 29 13.27 35.40 -6.39
N CYS A 30 14.20 35.45 -5.43
CA CYS A 30 15.40 34.62 -5.45
C CYS A 30 15.06 33.14 -5.35
N LEU A 31 14.16 32.77 -4.43
CA LEU A 31 13.67 31.40 -4.31
C LEU A 31 13.01 30.93 -5.61
N ASN A 32 12.12 31.75 -6.19
CA ASN A 32 11.44 31.45 -7.44
C ASN A 32 12.45 31.19 -8.56
N TYR A 33 13.48 32.03 -8.68
CA TYR A 33 14.54 31.89 -9.68
C TYR A 33 15.34 30.60 -9.50
N ILE A 34 15.76 30.31 -8.25
CA ILE A 34 16.51 29.09 -7.91
C ILE A 34 15.67 27.86 -8.23
N VAL A 35 14.43 27.78 -7.72
CA VAL A 35 13.57 26.61 -7.92
C VAL A 35 13.25 26.40 -9.41
N LYS A 36 12.95 27.46 -10.16
CA LYS A 36 12.75 27.37 -11.62
C LYS A 36 14.00 26.84 -12.33
N SER A 37 15.19 27.29 -11.93
CA SER A 37 16.45 26.81 -12.50
C SER A 37 16.70 25.35 -12.17
N LEU A 38 16.40 24.91 -10.93
CA LEU A 38 16.47 23.51 -10.53
C LEU A 38 15.49 22.65 -11.32
N PHE A 39 14.27 23.14 -11.59
CA PHE A 39 13.28 22.41 -12.39
C PHE A 39 13.74 22.19 -13.83
N LYS A 40 14.40 23.17 -14.46
CA LYS A 40 15.01 22.97 -15.78
C LYS A 40 16.06 21.85 -15.78
N LEU A 41 16.82 21.68 -14.69
CA LEU A 41 17.85 20.64 -14.56
C LEU A 41 17.27 19.22 -14.35
N VAL A 42 16.02 19.10 -13.91
CA VAL A 42 15.33 17.81 -13.70
C VAL A 42 14.23 17.56 -14.73
N GLU A 43 14.04 18.48 -15.68
CA GLU A 43 12.99 18.40 -16.71
C GLU A 43 13.15 17.16 -17.61
N SER A 44 14.40 16.75 -17.88
CA SER A 44 14.71 15.54 -18.64
C SER A 44 14.16 14.25 -18.00
N ILE A 45 14.05 14.21 -16.67
CA ILE A 45 13.41 13.09 -15.95
C ILE A 45 11.93 13.02 -16.33
N THR A 46 11.25 14.16 -16.36
CA THR A 46 9.80 14.24 -16.58
C THR A 46 9.38 14.08 -18.04
N LEU A 47 10.21 14.52 -19.00
CA LEU A 47 9.86 14.53 -20.42
C LEU A 47 10.09 13.18 -21.11
N ASN A 48 11.13 12.42 -20.73
CA ASN A 48 11.54 11.30 -21.57
C ASN A 48 11.13 9.92 -21.07
N GLY A 49 10.93 9.66 -19.77
CA GLY A 49 10.56 8.33 -19.23
C GLY A 49 11.55 7.17 -19.51
N SER A 50 12.39 7.32 -20.53
CA SER A 50 13.51 6.53 -20.98
C SER A 50 14.74 7.41 -20.89
N ASP A 51 15.70 6.99 -20.06
CA ASP A 51 17.00 7.62 -19.84
C ASP A 51 17.89 7.57 -21.11
N VAL A 52 17.50 8.25 -22.19
CA VAL A 52 18.31 8.32 -23.44
C VAL A 52 19.42 9.37 -23.31
N ALA A 53 19.33 10.27 -22.33
CA ALA A 53 20.44 11.15 -21.96
C ALA A 53 21.07 10.64 -20.66
N VAL A 54 22.35 10.27 -20.71
CA VAL A 54 23.17 10.02 -19.53
C VAL A 54 22.95 11.17 -18.53
N PRO A 55 22.58 10.88 -17.27
CA PRO A 55 22.33 11.91 -16.28
C PRO A 55 23.54 12.82 -16.08
N SER A 56 23.32 14.13 -16.19
CA SER A 56 24.30 15.08 -15.69
C SER A 56 24.35 15.00 -14.16
N ASP A 57 25.54 15.07 -13.56
CA ASP A 57 25.69 15.24 -12.10
C ASP A 57 24.80 16.38 -11.57
N SER A 58 24.54 17.39 -12.41
CA SER A 58 23.62 18.50 -12.18
C SER A 58 22.20 18.07 -11.84
N THR A 59 21.66 17.01 -12.46
CA THR A 59 20.31 16.49 -12.15
C THR A 59 20.27 15.88 -10.74
N ILE A 60 21.29 15.12 -10.36
CA ILE A 60 21.42 14.54 -9.01
C ILE A 60 21.60 15.66 -7.99
N HIS A 61 22.39 16.68 -8.31
CA HIS A 61 22.56 17.86 -7.46
C HIS A 61 21.25 18.62 -7.30
N ALA A 62 20.51 18.83 -8.38
CA ALA A 62 19.23 19.53 -8.33
C ALA A 62 18.19 18.81 -7.46
N LEU A 63 18.06 17.48 -7.58
CA LEU A 63 17.18 16.68 -6.72
C LEU A 63 17.55 16.80 -5.23
N ASN A 64 18.85 16.76 -4.90
CA ASN A 64 19.33 16.90 -3.53
C ASN A 64 19.17 18.33 -2.98
N ILE A 65 19.29 19.35 -3.81
CA ILE A 65 19.03 20.74 -3.43
C ILE A 65 17.54 20.93 -3.16
N LEU A 66 16.66 20.51 -4.09
CA LEU A 66 15.21 20.55 -3.90
C LEU A 66 14.81 19.84 -2.61
N ARG A 67 15.43 18.69 -2.30
CA ARG A 67 15.23 17.99 -1.04
C ARG A 67 15.64 18.84 0.16
N GLY A 68 16.79 19.50 0.11
CA GLY A 68 17.26 20.41 1.16
C GLY A 68 16.26 21.52 1.43
N LEU A 69 15.81 22.22 0.38
CA LEU A 69 14.81 23.29 0.47
C LEU A 69 13.48 22.79 1.03
N VAL A 70 12.97 21.65 0.55
CA VAL A 70 11.73 21.03 1.04
C VAL A 70 11.85 20.54 2.49
N LYS A 71 13.06 20.26 2.99
CA LYS A 71 13.26 19.83 4.38
C LYS A 71 13.40 21.02 5.32
N ASP A 72 13.86 22.16 4.82
CA ASP A 72 14.14 23.34 5.62
C ASP A 72 12.88 23.91 6.28
N ALA A 73 12.89 23.99 7.61
CA ALA A 73 11.77 24.50 8.37
C ALA A 73 11.54 26.00 8.16
N SER A 74 12.59 26.78 7.86
CA SER A 74 12.47 28.23 7.65
C SER A 74 11.96 28.59 6.25
N LEU A 75 11.93 27.63 5.32
CA LEU A 75 11.38 27.77 3.96
C LEU A 75 10.06 26.99 3.82
N GLY A 76 9.41 26.73 4.96
CA GLY A 76 8.25 25.86 5.08
C GLY A 76 7.14 26.24 4.12
N ASP A 77 6.67 27.46 4.29
CA ASP A 77 5.51 28.03 3.62
C ASP A 77 5.83 28.47 2.19
N GLU A 78 7.04 28.98 1.97
CA GLU A 78 7.53 29.45 0.68
C GLU A 78 7.74 28.32 -0.32
N MET A 79 7.98 27.10 0.16
CA MET A 79 8.10 25.91 -0.69
C MET A 79 6.76 25.28 -1.05
N LEU A 80 5.64 25.65 -0.39
CA LEU A 80 4.31 25.08 -0.65
C LEU A 80 3.89 25.12 -2.13
N PRO A 81 4.08 26.24 -2.87
CA PRO A 81 3.69 26.32 -4.29
C PRO A 81 4.44 25.32 -5.19
N TYR A 82 5.59 24.82 -4.76
CA TYR A 82 6.45 23.94 -5.55
C TYR A 82 6.25 22.46 -5.25
N LEU A 83 5.57 22.10 -4.16
CA LEU A 83 5.46 20.72 -3.70
C LEU A 83 4.81 19.80 -4.73
N SER A 84 3.80 20.27 -5.47
CA SER A 84 3.16 19.50 -6.55
C SER A 84 4.19 19.07 -7.61
N THR A 85 4.98 20.02 -8.12
CA THR A 85 6.01 19.76 -9.13
C THR A 85 7.14 18.90 -8.57
N CYS A 86 7.61 19.18 -7.36
CA CYS A 86 8.62 18.35 -6.69
C CYS A 86 8.14 16.89 -6.54
N LEU A 87 6.86 16.68 -6.20
CA LEU A 87 6.31 15.34 -6.02
C LEU A 87 6.19 14.60 -7.36
N LYS A 88 5.77 15.28 -8.43
CA LYS A 88 5.78 14.73 -9.79
C LYS A 88 7.18 14.28 -10.18
N VAL A 89 8.17 15.18 -10.09
CA VAL A 89 9.58 14.89 -10.40
C VAL A 89 10.07 13.69 -9.60
N ALA A 90 9.79 13.66 -8.29
CA ALA A 90 10.21 12.55 -7.45
C ALA A 90 9.58 11.23 -7.92
N ILE A 91 8.27 11.18 -8.15
CA ILE A 91 7.57 9.97 -8.60
C ILE A 91 8.08 9.46 -9.95
N VAL A 92 8.35 10.35 -10.92
CA VAL A 92 8.94 9.93 -12.20
C VAL A 92 10.37 9.42 -12.00
N GLY A 93 11.15 10.08 -11.13
CA GLY A 93 12.51 9.65 -10.83
C GLY A 93 12.62 8.26 -10.17
N PHE A 94 11.56 7.73 -9.54
CA PHE A 94 11.55 6.35 -9.03
C PHE A 94 11.70 5.30 -10.14
N THR A 95 11.28 5.63 -11.37
CA THR A 95 11.32 4.71 -12.51
C THR A 95 12.54 4.90 -13.40
N SER A 96 13.49 5.78 -13.04
CA SER A 96 14.74 5.94 -13.78
C SER A 96 15.56 4.65 -13.75
N ASN A 97 16.25 4.32 -14.84
CA ASN A 97 17.25 3.27 -14.95
C ASN A 97 18.54 3.62 -14.20
N ASN A 98 18.81 4.91 -13.95
CA ASN A 98 19.93 5.35 -13.14
C ASN A 98 19.66 5.22 -11.63
N TRP A 99 20.50 4.46 -10.93
CA TRP A 99 20.29 4.19 -9.50
C TRP A 99 20.43 5.44 -8.63
N GLN A 100 21.37 6.34 -8.96
CA GLN A 100 21.60 7.58 -8.22
C GLN A 100 20.40 8.53 -8.31
N ILE A 101 19.76 8.64 -9.50
CA ILE A 101 18.51 9.38 -9.67
C ILE A 101 17.40 8.74 -8.84
N ARG A 102 17.22 7.41 -8.91
CA ARG A 102 16.21 6.72 -8.08
C ARG A 102 16.41 7.01 -6.60
N ASN A 103 17.66 6.99 -6.12
CA ASN A 103 18.00 7.26 -4.73
C ASN A 103 17.69 8.71 -4.34
N ALA A 104 18.18 9.69 -5.11
CA ALA A 104 17.94 11.11 -4.86
C ALA A 104 16.43 11.44 -4.90
N SER A 105 15.69 10.85 -5.84
CA SER A 105 14.23 10.99 -5.96
C SER A 105 13.49 10.36 -4.79
N THR A 106 13.95 9.21 -4.29
CA THR A 106 13.40 8.56 -3.09
C THR A 106 13.56 9.45 -1.85
N LEU A 107 14.71 10.11 -1.71
CA LEU A 107 14.99 11.01 -0.61
C LEU A 107 14.19 12.33 -0.71
N LEU A 108 14.04 12.88 -1.91
CA LEU A 108 13.16 14.02 -2.17
C LEU A 108 11.70 13.67 -1.82
N PHE A 109 11.18 12.56 -2.36
CA PHE A 109 9.85 12.05 -2.05
C PHE A 109 9.64 11.91 -0.55
N SER A 110 10.56 11.26 0.16
CA SER A 110 10.45 11.08 1.62
C SER A 110 10.35 12.41 2.37
N SER A 111 11.08 13.44 1.91
CA SER A 111 11.07 14.77 2.53
C SER A 111 9.74 15.49 2.25
N ILE A 112 9.19 15.37 1.04
CA ILE A 112 7.86 15.90 0.69
C ILE A 112 6.78 15.22 1.51
N ILE A 113 6.83 13.89 1.64
CA ILE A 113 5.86 13.11 2.41
C ILE A 113 5.85 13.52 3.88
N ILE A 114 7.01 13.77 4.48
CA ILE A 114 7.11 14.29 5.85
C ILE A 114 6.57 15.72 5.93
N ARG A 115 6.86 16.58 4.95
CA ARG A 115 6.36 17.96 4.91
C ARG A 115 4.84 18.03 4.80
N VAL A 116 4.23 17.19 3.95
CA VAL A 116 2.79 17.21 3.68
C VAL A 116 1.99 16.50 4.77
N PHE A 117 2.47 15.36 5.26
CA PHE A 117 1.70 14.49 6.16
C PHE A 117 2.28 14.40 7.59
N GLY A 118 3.37 15.11 7.89
CA GLY A 118 4.06 15.01 9.17
C GLY A 118 4.99 13.81 9.31
N VAL A 119 5.73 13.77 10.43
CA VAL A 119 6.65 12.68 10.77
C VAL A 119 5.87 11.46 11.27
N MET A 120 6.14 10.31 10.67
CA MET A 120 5.63 9.02 11.13
C MET A 120 6.34 8.62 12.41
N LYS A 121 5.62 8.55 13.53
CA LYS A 121 6.14 7.96 14.77
C LYS A 121 5.91 6.46 14.84
N ASN A 122 4.82 5.95 14.21
CA ASN A 122 4.52 4.52 14.05
C ASN A 122 3.91 4.24 12.66
N PHE A 123 4.14 3.05 12.10
CA PHE A 123 3.51 2.60 10.84
C PHE A 123 2.04 2.19 11.01
N GLU A 124 1.58 2.04 12.25
CA GLU A 124 0.20 1.78 12.58
C GLU A 124 -0.59 3.09 12.53
N SER A 125 -1.53 3.13 11.59
CA SER A 125 -2.61 4.08 11.33
C SER A 125 -2.96 5.08 12.44
N SER A 126 -2.07 6.01 12.77
CA SER A 126 -2.44 7.19 13.53
C SER A 126 -3.12 8.18 12.58
N ASP A 127 -4.38 8.53 12.82
CA ASP A 127 -5.12 9.51 12.01
C ASP A 127 -4.42 10.89 11.95
N LYS A 128 -3.43 11.12 12.83
CA LYS A 128 -2.62 12.35 12.92
C LYS A 128 -1.73 12.63 11.71
N ASN A 129 -1.41 11.62 10.89
CA ASN A 129 -0.50 11.74 9.73
C ASN A 129 -1.21 11.53 8.39
N ARG A 130 -2.47 11.95 8.31
CA ARG A 130 -3.33 11.82 7.13
C ARG A 130 -3.96 13.16 6.80
N LEU A 131 -4.31 13.36 5.53
CA LEU A 131 -5.06 14.53 5.08
C LEU A 131 -6.36 14.09 4.43
N SER A 132 -7.37 14.95 4.49
CA SER A 132 -8.56 14.68 3.69
C SER A 132 -8.18 14.73 2.21
N SER A 133 -8.76 13.83 1.41
CA SER A 133 -8.53 13.84 -0.04
C SER A 133 -8.88 15.19 -0.67
N TYR A 134 -9.92 15.86 -0.17
CA TYR A 134 -10.29 17.21 -0.57
C TYR A 134 -9.17 18.22 -0.30
N GLU A 135 -8.65 18.28 0.92
CA GLU A 135 -7.58 19.21 1.29
C GLU A 135 -6.31 18.99 0.46
N PHE A 136 -5.91 17.72 0.29
CA PHE A 136 -4.72 17.37 -0.50
C PHE A 136 -4.84 17.85 -1.94
N PHE A 137 -5.95 17.54 -2.62
CA PHE A 137 -6.15 17.92 -4.02
C PHE A 137 -6.56 19.40 -4.19
N THR A 138 -7.05 20.08 -3.16
CA THR A 138 -7.21 21.55 -3.20
C THR A 138 -5.85 22.24 -3.15
N ARG A 139 -4.92 21.75 -2.31
CA ARG A 139 -3.56 22.31 -2.23
C ARG A 139 -2.71 21.97 -3.46
N MET A 140 -2.90 20.78 -4.04
CA MET A 140 -2.10 20.28 -5.17
C MET A 140 -3.01 19.69 -6.27
N PRO A 141 -3.78 20.53 -6.98
CA PRO A 141 -4.83 20.09 -7.90
C PRO A 141 -4.31 19.27 -9.08
N GLU A 142 -3.13 19.63 -9.59
CA GLU A 142 -2.54 18.95 -10.75
C GLU A 142 -2.15 17.48 -10.46
N LEU A 143 -1.98 17.12 -9.19
CA LEU A 143 -1.65 15.75 -8.80
C LEU A 143 -2.81 14.78 -9.03
N HIS A 144 -4.05 15.28 -9.08
CA HIS A 144 -5.22 14.44 -9.32
C HIS A 144 -5.17 13.79 -10.69
N GLN A 145 -4.93 14.57 -11.75
CA GLN A 145 -4.84 14.01 -13.10
C GLN A 145 -3.55 13.21 -13.28
N PHE A 146 -2.44 13.68 -12.70
CA PHE A 146 -1.14 13.01 -12.79
C PHE A 146 -1.15 11.60 -12.16
N PHE A 147 -1.71 11.44 -10.95
CA PHE A 147 -1.79 10.12 -10.31
C PHE A 147 -2.70 9.16 -11.09
N LEU A 148 -3.82 9.67 -11.59
CA LEU A 148 -4.75 8.86 -12.37
C LEU A 148 -4.07 8.32 -13.64
N GLN A 149 -3.42 9.20 -14.42
CA GLN A 149 -2.68 8.80 -15.63
C GLN A 149 -1.59 7.78 -15.33
N ARG A 150 -0.77 8.01 -14.29
CA ARG A 150 0.29 7.07 -13.91
C ARG A 150 -0.25 5.71 -13.48
N LEU A 151 -1.36 5.68 -12.73
CA LEU A 151 -2.01 4.41 -12.36
C LEU A 151 -2.58 3.70 -13.59
N GLU A 152 -3.20 4.42 -14.53
CA GLU A 152 -3.69 3.84 -15.79
C GLU A 152 -2.56 3.24 -16.63
N GLU A 153 -1.44 3.95 -16.80
CA GLU A 153 -0.25 3.46 -17.51
C GLU A 153 0.29 2.18 -16.88
N ILE A 154 0.51 2.20 -15.56
CA ILE A 154 1.07 1.06 -14.81
C ILE A 154 0.13 -0.14 -14.85
N THR A 155 -1.18 0.07 -14.75
CA THR A 155 -2.15 -1.02 -14.68
C THR A 155 -2.54 -1.59 -16.05
N LYS A 156 -2.42 -0.82 -17.14
CA LYS A 156 -2.61 -1.32 -18.51
C LYS A 156 -1.47 -2.23 -18.97
N SER A 157 -0.27 -2.01 -18.46
CA SER A 157 0.89 -2.83 -18.73
C SER A 157 0.74 -4.24 -18.12
N ASP A 158 1.01 -5.28 -18.91
CA ASP A 158 1.16 -6.66 -18.39
C ASP A 158 2.42 -6.79 -17.49
N ASP A 159 3.31 -5.79 -17.53
CA ASP A 159 4.54 -5.66 -16.77
C ASP A 159 4.37 -4.95 -15.41
N LEU A 160 3.19 -5.05 -14.78
CA LEU A 160 2.94 -4.64 -13.39
C LEU A 160 4.09 -5.01 -12.40
N PRO A 161 4.82 -6.14 -12.58
CA PRO A 161 6.05 -6.45 -11.84
C PRO A 161 7.20 -5.45 -11.84
N LYS A 162 7.36 -4.64 -12.89
CA LYS A 162 8.57 -3.82 -13.11
C LYS A 162 8.42 -2.36 -12.70
N HIS A 163 7.20 -1.91 -12.37
CA HIS A 163 6.93 -0.50 -12.11
C HIS A 163 7.21 -0.10 -10.65
N THR A 164 8.46 0.30 -10.36
CA THR A 164 8.88 0.90 -9.07
C THR A 164 8.11 2.17 -8.70
N GLY A 165 7.51 2.84 -9.69
CA GLY A 165 6.66 4.03 -9.51
C GLY A 165 5.28 3.73 -8.89
N LEU A 166 4.87 2.47 -8.77
CA LEU A 166 3.57 2.12 -8.17
C LEU A 166 3.51 2.41 -6.67
N TYR A 167 4.57 2.03 -5.94
CA TYR A 167 4.63 2.20 -4.49
C TYR A 167 4.43 3.65 -4.02
N PRO A 168 5.14 4.67 -4.56
CA PRO A 168 4.97 6.04 -4.09
C PRO A 168 3.56 6.59 -4.34
N LEU A 169 2.90 6.21 -5.45
CA LEU A 169 1.51 6.59 -5.73
C LEU A 169 0.56 6.01 -4.67
N LEU A 170 0.65 4.70 -4.42
CA LEU A 170 -0.18 4.02 -3.43
C LEU A 170 0.10 4.54 -2.01
N LEU A 171 1.35 4.89 -1.69
CA LEU A 171 1.70 5.45 -0.38
C LEU A 171 1.00 6.79 -0.15
N VAL A 172 1.03 7.72 -1.12
CA VAL A 172 0.33 9.00 -0.98
C VAL A 172 -1.17 8.77 -0.82
N LEU A 173 -1.77 7.94 -1.68
CA LEU A 173 -3.20 7.65 -1.63
C LEU A 173 -3.62 6.99 -0.31
N SER A 174 -2.80 6.10 0.25
CA SER A 174 -3.04 5.46 1.54
C SER A 174 -3.04 6.40 2.74
N ARG A 175 -2.52 7.63 2.56
CA ARG A 175 -2.52 8.69 3.60
C ARG A 175 -3.66 9.67 3.45
N LEU A 176 -4.55 9.44 2.50
CA LEU A 176 -5.77 10.23 2.37
C LEU A 176 -6.88 9.63 3.23
N TYR A 177 -7.94 10.38 3.46
CA TYR A 177 -9.22 9.86 3.92
C TYR A 177 -10.38 10.52 3.19
N PRO A 178 -11.53 9.83 3.05
CA PRO A 178 -12.69 10.40 2.38
C PRO A 178 -13.30 11.51 3.24
N THR A 179 -13.73 12.61 2.61
CA THR A 179 -14.45 13.69 3.29
C THR A 179 -15.94 13.37 3.30
N ALA A 180 -16.54 13.19 4.48
CA ALA A 180 -17.92 12.69 4.64
C ALA A 180 -19.00 13.52 3.92
N THR A 181 -18.80 14.82 3.77
CA THR A 181 -19.82 15.76 3.24
C THR A 181 -19.73 16.01 1.74
N ARG A 182 -18.66 15.55 1.08
CA ARG A 182 -18.48 15.74 -0.36
C ARG A 182 -18.20 14.39 -0.98
N THR A 183 -19.15 13.85 -1.71
CA THR A 183 -18.90 12.75 -2.65
C THR A 183 -17.83 13.24 -3.63
N ASN A 184 -16.57 12.91 -3.35
CA ASN A 184 -15.46 13.17 -4.25
C ASN A 184 -15.58 12.18 -5.43
N SER A 185 -16.57 12.38 -6.30
CA SER A 185 -16.81 11.60 -7.52
C SER A 185 -15.54 11.46 -8.38
N ARG A 186 -14.62 12.42 -8.25
CA ARG A 186 -13.30 12.42 -8.86
C ARG A 186 -12.41 11.25 -8.42
N LEU A 187 -12.60 10.68 -7.23
CA LEU A 187 -11.83 9.53 -6.74
C LEU A 187 -12.39 8.19 -7.20
N ASN A 188 -13.64 8.13 -7.67
CA ASN A 188 -14.23 6.87 -8.12
C ASN A 188 -13.44 6.25 -9.29
N LYS A 189 -12.81 7.09 -10.12
CA LYS A 189 -11.92 6.64 -11.21
C LYS A 189 -10.68 5.88 -10.73
N TYR A 190 -10.24 6.11 -9.49
CA TYR A 190 -9.06 5.45 -8.91
C TYR A 190 -9.38 4.04 -8.44
N ILE A 191 -10.62 3.80 -7.99
CA ILE A 191 -11.04 2.53 -7.37
C ILE A 191 -10.69 1.32 -8.24
N PRO A 192 -11.11 1.21 -9.52
CA PRO A 192 -10.78 0.04 -10.34
C PRO A 192 -9.26 -0.14 -10.54
N LEU A 193 -8.51 0.96 -10.64
CA LEU A 193 -7.05 0.93 -10.82
C LEU A 193 -6.35 0.42 -9.55
N ILE A 194 -6.74 0.90 -8.38
CA ILE A 194 -6.21 0.46 -7.08
C ILE A 194 -6.60 -1.00 -6.81
N VAL A 195 -7.83 -1.40 -7.12
CA VAL A 195 -8.29 -2.79 -7.01
C VAL A 195 -7.41 -3.70 -7.88
N ARG A 196 -7.07 -3.29 -9.10
CA ARG A 196 -6.16 -4.04 -10.00
C ARG A 196 -4.74 -4.20 -9.45
N CYS A 197 -4.26 -3.25 -8.63
CA CYS A 197 -2.93 -3.33 -8.00
C CYS A 197 -2.75 -4.53 -7.06
N ARG A 198 -3.82 -5.26 -6.71
CA ARG A 198 -3.76 -6.54 -5.99
C ARG A 198 -2.90 -7.60 -6.68
N GLN A 199 -2.71 -7.48 -7.99
CA GLN A 199 -1.93 -8.42 -8.80
C GLN A 199 -0.42 -8.17 -8.74
N SER A 200 0.02 -7.05 -8.14
CA SER A 200 1.44 -6.70 -8.10
C SER A 200 2.27 -7.80 -7.43
N PRO A 201 3.44 -8.17 -7.96
CA PRO A 201 4.32 -9.13 -7.28
C PRO A 201 5.02 -8.51 -6.07
N ILE A 202 5.11 -7.18 -5.99
CA ILE A 202 5.71 -6.48 -4.87
C ILE A 202 4.72 -6.53 -3.70
N TYR A 203 5.06 -7.30 -2.67
CA TYR A 203 4.24 -7.48 -1.46
C TYR A 203 3.76 -6.14 -0.89
N LYS A 204 4.68 -5.18 -0.72
CA LYS A 204 4.37 -3.88 -0.12
C LYS A 204 3.41 -3.05 -0.99
N CYS A 205 3.46 -3.17 -2.32
CA CYS A 205 2.47 -2.54 -3.20
C CYS A 205 1.07 -3.10 -2.96
N ARG A 206 0.93 -4.43 -2.80
CA ARG A 206 -0.37 -5.03 -2.47
C ARG A 206 -0.91 -4.48 -1.15
N VAL A 207 -0.07 -4.41 -0.11
CA VAL A 207 -0.43 -3.84 1.21
C VAL A 207 -0.86 -2.37 1.10
N MET A 208 -0.09 -1.53 0.40
CA MET A 208 -0.45 -0.12 0.20
C MET A 208 -1.70 0.03 -0.66
N ALA A 209 -1.95 -0.85 -1.62
CA ALA A 209 -3.17 -0.84 -2.42
C ALA A 209 -4.42 -1.08 -1.55
N ALA A 210 -4.36 -1.99 -0.59
CA ALA A 210 -5.46 -2.20 0.36
C ALA A 210 -5.73 -0.95 1.22
N ASN A 211 -4.68 -0.31 1.73
CA ASN A 211 -4.81 0.93 2.52
C ASN A 211 -5.30 2.13 1.67
N ALA A 212 -4.80 2.25 0.44
CA ALA A 212 -5.24 3.26 -0.52
C ALA A 212 -6.72 3.06 -0.88
N LEU A 213 -7.16 1.81 -1.05
CA LEU A 213 -8.56 1.49 -1.33
C LEU A 213 -9.47 1.98 -0.20
N LEU A 214 -9.12 1.72 1.05
CA LEU A 214 -9.85 2.26 2.22
C LEU A 214 -9.92 3.78 2.24
N SER A 215 -8.88 4.44 1.73
CA SER A 215 -8.75 5.89 1.75
C SER A 215 -9.59 6.59 0.68
N VAL A 216 -9.91 5.91 -0.41
CA VAL A 216 -10.64 6.50 -1.56
C VAL A 216 -12.04 5.93 -1.77
N LEU A 217 -12.34 4.74 -1.25
CA LEU A 217 -13.61 4.08 -1.47
C LEU A 217 -14.72 4.75 -0.63
N PRO A 218 -15.80 5.28 -1.26
CA PRO A 218 -16.94 5.79 -0.51
C PRO A 218 -17.78 4.64 0.07
N GLN A 219 -18.42 4.88 1.21
CA GLN A 219 -19.15 3.86 1.98
C GLN A 219 -20.18 3.08 1.14
N HIS A 220 -20.93 3.75 0.27
CA HIS A 220 -21.95 3.11 -0.57
C HIS A 220 -21.39 2.13 -1.62
N GLU A 221 -20.10 2.22 -1.96
CA GLU A 221 -19.45 1.30 -2.91
C GLU A 221 -18.80 0.07 -2.23
N TYR A 222 -18.67 0.04 -0.89
CA TYR A 222 -18.03 -1.06 -0.16
C TYR A 222 -18.64 -2.41 -0.54
N ARG A 223 -19.98 -2.48 -0.49
CA ARG A 223 -20.74 -3.70 -0.83
C ARG A 223 -20.38 -4.24 -2.21
N LYS A 224 -20.36 -3.35 -3.20
CA LYS A 224 -20.07 -3.68 -4.61
C LYS A 224 -18.65 -4.21 -4.78
N VAL A 225 -17.67 -3.52 -4.19
CA VAL A 225 -16.24 -3.89 -4.31
C VAL A 225 -15.96 -5.20 -3.58
N ILE A 226 -16.50 -5.40 -2.38
CA ILE A 226 -16.38 -6.66 -1.62
C ILE A 226 -16.94 -7.83 -2.44
N SER A 227 -18.15 -7.70 -3.00
CA SER A 227 -18.72 -8.74 -3.87
C SER A 227 -17.83 -9.05 -5.08
N GLN A 228 -17.27 -8.03 -5.73
CA GLN A 228 -16.35 -8.22 -6.86
C GLN A 228 -15.05 -8.95 -6.46
N LEU A 229 -14.54 -8.70 -5.25
CA LEU A 229 -13.37 -9.38 -4.72
C LEU A 229 -13.67 -10.86 -4.43
N PHE A 230 -14.80 -11.19 -3.81
CA PHE A 230 -15.22 -12.58 -3.60
C PHE A 230 -15.40 -13.34 -4.92
N ILE A 231 -16.06 -12.74 -5.91
CA ILE A 231 -16.18 -13.33 -7.25
C ILE A 231 -14.79 -13.61 -7.84
N SER A 232 -13.83 -12.71 -7.61
CA SER A 232 -12.47 -12.91 -8.14
C SER A 232 -11.68 -14.04 -7.46
N LEU A 233 -11.96 -14.36 -6.19
CA LEU A 233 -11.36 -15.50 -5.50
C LEU A 233 -11.82 -16.85 -6.06
N LYS A 234 -13.03 -16.90 -6.63
CA LYS A 234 -13.64 -18.11 -7.21
C LYS A 234 -13.18 -18.41 -8.64
N LYS A 235 -12.31 -17.58 -9.22
CA LYS A 235 -11.79 -17.81 -10.58
C LYS A 235 -10.88 -19.03 -10.60
N ALA A 236 -11.10 -19.91 -11.58
CA ALA A 236 -10.33 -21.16 -11.73
C ALA A 236 -8.81 -20.94 -11.87
N VAL A 237 -8.38 -19.84 -12.51
CA VAL A 237 -6.98 -19.47 -12.66
C VAL A 237 -6.74 -18.13 -11.97
N ILE A 238 -6.07 -18.18 -10.82
CA ILE A 238 -5.66 -17.00 -10.06
C ILE A 238 -4.19 -17.13 -9.63
N SER A 239 -3.39 -16.09 -9.88
CA SER A 239 -2.00 -16.08 -9.43
C SER A 239 -1.93 -15.92 -7.91
N ARG A 240 -0.90 -16.49 -7.27
CA ARG A 240 -0.66 -16.34 -5.82
C ARG A 240 -0.65 -14.88 -5.37
N ASN A 241 -0.07 -14.00 -6.20
CA ASN A 241 -0.04 -12.56 -5.93
C ASN A 241 -1.45 -11.96 -5.94
N SER A 242 -2.26 -12.27 -6.96
CA SER A 242 -3.64 -11.80 -7.03
C SER A 242 -4.49 -12.37 -5.90
N LEU A 243 -4.30 -13.64 -5.53
CA LEU A 243 -5.01 -14.30 -4.44
C LEU A 243 -4.70 -13.59 -3.11
N HIS A 244 -3.41 -13.47 -2.77
CA HIS A 244 -2.96 -12.71 -1.61
C HIS A 244 -3.48 -11.26 -1.62
N GLY A 245 -3.33 -10.56 -2.74
CA GLY A 245 -3.76 -9.16 -2.87
C GLY A 245 -5.27 -8.98 -2.68
N THR A 246 -6.06 -9.95 -3.12
CA THR A 246 -7.52 -9.95 -2.93
C THR A 246 -7.88 -10.16 -1.47
N LEU A 247 -7.23 -11.11 -0.78
CA LEU A 247 -7.44 -11.38 0.64
C LEU A 247 -7.15 -10.16 1.52
N ILE A 248 -6.02 -9.48 1.30
CA ILE A 248 -5.68 -8.30 2.10
C ILE A 248 -6.58 -7.10 1.80
N GLN A 249 -7.09 -6.96 0.56
CA GLN A 249 -8.08 -5.93 0.23
C GLN A 249 -9.42 -6.22 0.93
N LEU A 250 -9.87 -7.48 0.94
CA LEU A 250 -11.04 -7.91 1.70
C LEU A 250 -10.85 -7.66 3.19
N LYS A 251 -9.70 -8.05 3.77
CA LYS A 251 -9.36 -7.83 5.18
C LYS A 251 -9.46 -6.37 5.57
N ALA A 252 -8.85 -5.49 4.77
CA ALA A 252 -8.89 -4.05 4.99
C ALA A 252 -10.34 -3.52 4.98
N LEU A 253 -11.14 -3.92 3.97
CA LEU A 253 -12.52 -3.45 3.82
C LEU A 253 -13.45 -3.97 4.92
N ILE A 254 -13.37 -5.25 5.26
CA ILE A 254 -14.23 -5.89 6.27
C ILE A 254 -13.92 -5.37 7.68
N SER A 255 -12.64 -5.16 7.98
CA SER A 255 -12.21 -4.63 9.28
C SER A 255 -12.46 -3.12 9.43
N SER A 256 -12.90 -2.44 8.37
CA SER A 256 -13.19 -1.01 8.40
C SER A 256 -14.46 -0.73 9.19
N LYS A 257 -14.42 0.29 10.06
CA LYS A 257 -15.62 0.80 10.76
C LYS A 257 -16.74 1.20 9.80
N ASN A 258 -16.40 1.57 8.55
CA ASN A 258 -17.37 1.96 7.52
C ASN A 258 -18.14 0.76 6.93
N CYS A 259 -17.67 -0.48 7.18
CA CYS A 259 -18.30 -1.72 6.72
C CYS A 259 -19.47 -2.18 7.62
N SER A 260 -19.82 -1.38 8.64
CA SER A 260 -20.94 -1.63 9.54
C SER A 260 -22.23 -1.90 8.75
N ASN A 261 -22.75 -3.13 8.89
CA ASN A 261 -23.98 -3.69 8.31
C ASN A 261 -23.91 -4.32 6.91
N THR A 262 -22.72 -4.58 6.35
CA THR A 262 -22.64 -5.26 5.05
C THR A 262 -22.50 -6.78 5.18
N PHE A 263 -23.60 -7.48 4.89
CA PHE A 263 -23.80 -8.91 4.63
C PHE A 263 -23.99 -9.85 5.84
N PRO A 264 -25.21 -10.41 6.01
CA PRO A 264 -25.51 -11.52 6.92
C PRO A 264 -24.78 -12.85 6.64
N ASN A 265 -23.72 -12.88 5.81
CA ASN A 265 -23.16 -14.13 5.27
C ASN A 265 -21.69 -14.02 4.80
N ILE A 266 -20.89 -13.09 5.34
CA ILE A 266 -19.47 -12.99 4.96
C ILE A 266 -18.72 -14.29 5.29
N CYS A 267 -18.98 -14.88 6.46
CA CYS A 267 -18.39 -16.16 6.87
C CYS A 267 -18.64 -17.26 5.83
N SER A 268 -19.90 -17.45 5.43
CA SER A 268 -20.29 -18.51 4.50
C SER A 268 -19.77 -18.27 3.08
N GLN A 269 -19.66 -17.01 2.65
CA GLN A 269 -19.02 -16.67 1.38
C GLN A 269 -17.51 -16.91 1.41
N LEU A 270 -16.84 -16.53 2.49
CA LEU A 270 -15.38 -16.64 2.62
C LEU A 270 -14.94 -18.10 2.77
N ILE A 271 -15.62 -18.83 3.65
CA ILE A 271 -15.32 -20.22 4.01
C ILE A 271 -16.24 -21.15 3.22
N CYS A 272 -16.20 -21.02 1.90
CA CYS A 272 -16.85 -21.97 0.99
C CYS A 272 -15.80 -22.91 0.39
N GLU A 273 -16.24 -24.09 -0.08
CA GLU A 273 -15.38 -25.10 -0.69
C GLU A 273 -14.52 -24.53 -1.82
N GLU A 274 -15.13 -23.80 -2.77
CA GLU A 274 -14.44 -23.21 -3.93
C GLU A 274 -13.24 -22.33 -3.53
N ILE A 275 -13.44 -21.38 -2.60
CA ILE A 275 -12.38 -20.47 -2.17
C ILE A 275 -11.34 -21.24 -1.35
N THR A 276 -11.78 -22.12 -0.47
CA THR A 276 -10.91 -22.92 0.39
C THR A 276 -9.98 -23.80 -0.45
N GLU A 277 -10.47 -24.43 -1.52
CA GLU A 277 -9.65 -25.19 -2.48
C GLU A 277 -8.68 -24.30 -3.28
N GLN A 278 -9.10 -23.10 -3.69
CA GLN A 278 -8.21 -22.11 -4.31
C GLN A 278 -7.08 -21.67 -3.36
N ILE A 279 -7.38 -21.50 -2.07
CA ILE A 279 -6.35 -21.23 -1.06
C ILE A 279 -5.41 -22.42 -0.96
N LYS A 280 -5.90 -23.64 -0.71
CA LYS A 280 -5.07 -24.85 -0.55
C LYS A 280 -4.12 -25.06 -1.73
N SER A 281 -4.65 -25.02 -2.95
CA SER A 281 -3.89 -25.22 -4.19
C SER A 281 -2.76 -24.20 -4.39
N SER A 282 -2.84 -23.02 -3.76
CA SER A 282 -1.78 -22.02 -3.84
C SER A 282 -0.44 -22.48 -3.25
N LYS A 283 -0.46 -23.41 -2.27
CA LYS A 283 0.70 -23.92 -1.52
C LYS A 283 1.66 -22.79 -1.08
N CYS A 284 1.10 -21.70 -0.57
CA CYS A 284 1.84 -20.48 -0.22
C CYS A 284 1.51 -20.03 1.20
N MET A 285 2.50 -20.08 2.09
CA MET A 285 2.36 -19.71 3.50
C MET A 285 1.84 -18.28 3.71
N VAL A 286 2.25 -17.31 2.87
CA VAL A 286 1.76 -15.93 2.97
C VAL A 286 0.27 -15.82 2.61
N VAL A 287 -0.19 -16.61 1.63
CA VAL A 287 -1.62 -16.68 1.26
C VAL A 287 -2.41 -17.32 2.39
N TYR A 288 -1.92 -18.43 2.95
CA TYR A 288 -2.58 -19.12 4.06
C TYR A 288 -2.69 -18.18 5.27
N ALA A 289 -1.60 -17.52 5.65
CA ALA A 289 -1.60 -16.54 6.75
C ALA A 289 -2.64 -15.44 6.53
N SER A 290 -2.71 -14.86 5.32
CA SER A 290 -3.67 -13.80 5.02
C SER A 290 -5.12 -14.27 5.03
N TYR A 291 -5.39 -15.51 4.60
CA TYR A 291 -6.72 -16.11 4.63
C TYR A 291 -7.16 -16.41 6.07
N ILE A 292 -6.26 -17.00 6.86
CA ILE A 292 -6.50 -17.29 8.27
C ILE A 292 -6.79 -16.01 9.06
N ASP A 293 -5.95 -14.99 8.88
CA ASP A 293 -6.15 -13.69 9.50
C ASP A 293 -7.51 -13.09 9.15
N LEU A 294 -7.93 -13.19 7.89
CA LEU A 294 -9.23 -12.71 7.43
C LEU A 294 -10.39 -13.48 8.07
N ILE A 295 -10.27 -14.81 8.19
CA ILE A 295 -11.25 -15.64 8.89
C ILE A 295 -11.39 -15.19 10.34
N ILE A 296 -10.27 -14.99 11.05
CA ILE A 296 -10.27 -14.57 12.45
C ILE A 296 -10.95 -13.20 12.59
N ASP A 297 -10.59 -12.21 11.77
CA ASP A 297 -11.21 -10.89 11.80
C ASP A 297 -12.72 -10.96 11.57
N VAL A 298 -13.16 -11.76 10.59
CA VAL A 298 -14.58 -11.97 10.28
C VAL A 298 -15.31 -12.61 11.47
N PHE A 299 -14.70 -13.56 12.17
CA PHE A 299 -15.33 -14.18 13.32
C PHE A 299 -15.39 -13.26 14.54
N LEU A 300 -14.34 -12.49 14.80
CA LEU A 300 -14.31 -11.49 15.88
C LEU A 300 -15.38 -10.41 15.69
N LEU A 301 -15.68 -10.04 14.44
CA LEU A 301 -16.72 -9.06 14.11
C LEU A 301 -18.15 -9.60 14.24
N ASN A 302 -18.37 -10.90 13.98
CA ASN A 302 -19.71 -11.49 13.88
C ASN A 302 -20.16 -12.27 15.13
N ASN A 303 -19.35 -12.30 16.19
CA ASN A 303 -19.63 -12.98 17.45
C ASN A 303 -19.92 -14.49 17.25
N PRO A 304 -18.90 -15.38 17.36
CA PRO A 304 -18.98 -16.80 16.96
C PRO A 304 -19.97 -17.66 17.76
N LEU A 305 -20.56 -17.12 18.82
CA LEU A 305 -21.44 -17.81 19.77
C LEU A 305 -22.92 -17.71 19.40
N SER A 306 -23.29 -17.05 18.30
CA SER A 306 -24.66 -17.19 17.79
C SER A 306 -24.84 -18.64 17.29
N GLU A 307 -25.86 -19.34 17.79
CA GLU A 307 -26.18 -20.74 17.48
C GLU A 307 -26.33 -21.06 15.98
N ASP A 308 -26.38 -20.04 15.11
CA ASP A 308 -26.51 -20.11 13.65
C ASP A 308 -25.20 -20.40 12.87
N PHE A 309 -24.13 -20.87 13.52
CA PHE A 309 -22.92 -21.24 12.77
C PHE A 309 -23.17 -22.54 11.97
N GLN A 310 -23.50 -22.37 10.69
CA GLN A 310 -23.89 -23.46 9.79
C GLN A 310 -22.89 -24.63 9.86
N PRO A 311 -23.35 -25.87 10.07
CA PRO A 311 -22.49 -27.07 10.18
C PRO A 311 -21.47 -27.19 9.05
N ARG A 312 -21.87 -26.86 7.81
CA ARG A 312 -21.03 -26.89 6.62
C ARG A 312 -19.82 -25.94 6.68
N VAL A 313 -19.98 -24.78 7.32
CA VAL A 313 -18.88 -23.81 7.50
C VAL A 313 -17.87 -24.37 8.51
N LYS A 314 -18.33 -25.02 9.59
CA LYS A 314 -17.45 -25.70 10.56
C LYS A 314 -16.65 -26.78 9.86
N GLU A 315 -17.31 -27.66 9.11
CA GLU A 315 -16.70 -28.76 8.38
C GLU A 315 -15.65 -28.26 7.36
N THR A 316 -15.97 -27.24 6.58
CA THR A 316 -15.03 -26.66 5.59
C THR A 316 -13.78 -26.09 6.27
N LEU A 317 -13.96 -25.35 7.38
CA LEU A 317 -12.84 -24.82 8.17
C LEU A 317 -12.00 -25.95 8.78
N LEU A 318 -12.66 -27.01 9.23
CA LEU A 318 -12.03 -28.19 9.81
C LEU A 318 -11.09 -28.88 8.82
N CYS A 319 -11.60 -29.15 7.62
CA CYS A 319 -10.82 -29.71 6.52
C CYS A 319 -9.62 -28.82 6.19
N PHE A 320 -9.81 -27.49 6.16
CA PHE A 320 -8.71 -26.56 5.94
C PHE A 320 -7.63 -26.61 7.03
N ILE A 321 -8.02 -26.75 8.31
CA ILE A 321 -7.06 -26.89 9.43
C ILE A 321 -6.26 -28.18 9.29
N ILE A 322 -6.92 -29.30 8.95
CA ILE A 322 -6.26 -30.59 8.73
C ILE A 322 -5.23 -30.48 7.59
N ASP A 323 -5.60 -29.84 6.49
CA ASP A 323 -4.69 -29.64 5.36
C ASP A 323 -3.49 -28.77 5.72
N CYS A 324 -3.69 -27.75 6.56
CA CYS A 324 -2.58 -26.94 7.09
C CYS A 324 -1.61 -27.79 7.93
N LEU A 325 -2.11 -28.68 8.79
CA LEU A 325 -1.28 -29.60 9.57
C LEU A 325 -0.51 -30.58 8.68
N GLN A 326 -1.17 -31.13 7.65
CA GLN A 326 -0.51 -32.01 6.69
C GLN A 326 0.58 -31.28 5.88
N TYR A 327 0.30 -30.04 5.46
CA TYR A 327 1.26 -29.21 4.76
C TYR A 327 2.49 -28.92 5.62
N LEU A 328 2.31 -28.66 6.92
CA LEU A 328 3.40 -28.47 7.88
C LEU A 328 4.28 -29.70 8.00
N LYS A 329 3.71 -30.90 8.09
CA LYS A 329 4.48 -32.16 8.14
C LYS A 329 5.37 -32.36 6.90
N GLN A 330 4.93 -31.88 5.74
CA GLN A 330 5.67 -32.00 4.49
C GLN A 330 6.74 -30.91 4.31
N THR A 331 6.67 -29.81 5.06
CA THR A 331 7.56 -28.65 4.90
C THR A 331 8.46 -28.46 6.13
N CYS A 332 9.60 -29.15 6.14
CA CYS A 332 10.58 -29.10 7.23
C CYS A 332 11.55 -27.90 7.18
N THR A 333 11.35 -26.92 6.29
CA THR A 333 12.27 -25.78 6.12
C THR A 333 11.59 -24.43 6.30
N LEU A 334 12.29 -23.51 6.98
CA LEU A 334 11.91 -22.11 7.11
C LEU A 334 11.90 -21.45 5.72
N THR A 335 10.73 -21.38 5.10
CA THR A 335 10.52 -20.69 3.83
C THR A 335 10.03 -19.25 4.07
N PRO A 336 10.19 -18.33 3.09
CA PRO A 336 9.65 -16.97 3.21
C PRO A 336 8.14 -16.98 3.51
N GLY A 337 7.75 -16.30 4.61
CA GLY A 337 6.36 -16.24 5.06
C GLY A 337 5.99 -17.25 6.15
N SER A 338 6.88 -18.17 6.50
CA SER A 338 6.70 -19.15 7.58
C SER A 338 6.30 -18.51 8.91
N THR A 339 7.02 -17.48 9.36
CA THR A 339 6.68 -16.75 10.60
C THR A 339 5.26 -16.19 10.58
N MET A 340 4.82 -15.63 9.45
CA MET A 340 3.45 -15.11 9.31
C MET A 340 2.44 -16.26 9.43
N PHE A 341 2.68 -17.35 8.72
CA PHE A 341 1.80 -18.51 8.75
C PHE A 341 1.71 -19.16 10.13
N TYR A 342 2.84 -19.46 10.78
CA TYR A 342 2.83 -20.04 12.13
C TYR A 342 2.09 -19.16 13.12
N THR A 343 2.31 -17.85 13.06
CA THR A 343 1.63 -16.89 13.94
C THR A 343 0.12 -16.89 13.72
N SER A 344 -0.33 -16.77 12.46
CA SER A 344 -1.76 -16.77 12.12
C SER A 344 -2.41 -18.12 12.41
N PHE A 345 -1.73 -19.22 12.10
CA PHE A 345 -2.25 -20.56 12.32
C PHE A 345 -2.38 -20.91 13.80
N ALA A 346 -1.39 -20.55 14.63
CA ALA A 346 -1.50 -20.70 16.08
C ALA A 346 -2.72 -19.95 16.65
N LYS A 347 -2.97 -18.71 16.17
CA LYS A 347 -4.17 -17.96 16.55
C LYS A 347 -5.46 -18.67 16.13
N LEU A 348 -5.49 -19.26 14.93
CA LEU A 348 -6.65 -20.01 14.45
C LEU A 348 -6.93 -21.25 15.30
N LEU A 349 -5.88 -22.00 15.68
CA LEU A 349 -6.05 -23.17 16.55
C LEU A 349 -6.63 -22.79 17.91
N VAL A 350 -6.11 -21.72 18.53
CA VAL A 350 -6.67 -21.19 19.79
C VAL A 350 -8.13 -20.78 19.60
N TYR A 351 -8.44 -20.07 18.52
CA TYR A 351 -9.80 -19.64 18.21
C TYR A 351 -10.77 -20.80 18.00
N ALA A 352 -10.36 -21.81 17.23
CA ALA A 352 -11.14 -23.00 16.93
C ALA A 352 -11.42 -23.83 18.20
N GLN A 353 -10.46 -23.91 19.12
CA GLN A 353 -10.62 -24.55 20.42
C GLN A 353 -11.65 -23.80 21.28
N LEU A 354 -11.51 -22.48 21.42
CA LEU A 354 -12.41 -21.66 22.22
C LEU A 354 -13.84 -21.63 21.67
N SER A 355 -13.99 -21.76 20.35
CA SER A 355 -15.29 -21.74 19.67
C SER A 355 -15.94 -23.13 19.54
N GLY A 356 -15.36 -24.17 20.14
CA GLY A 356 -15.90 -25.54 20.08
C GLY A 356 -15.94 -26.13 18.67
N ILE A 357 -15.07 -25.66 17.77
CA ILE A 357 -15.01 -26.15 16.37
C ILE A 357 -14.32 -27.51 16.31
N PHE A 358 -13.37 -27.77 17.21
CA PHE A 358 -12.76 -29.09 17.34
C PHE A 358 -13.74 -30.07 17.97
N THR A 359 -14.23 -31.01 17.16
CA THR A 359 -14.89 -32.23 17.63
C THR A 359 -13.86 -33.20 18.22
N ASP A 360 -14.33 -34.23 18.93
CA ASP A 360 -13.44 -35.19 19.61
C ASP A 360 -12.46 -35.90 18.66
N GLY A 361 -12.82 -36.07 17.37
CA GLY A 361 -11.94 -36.68 16.37
C GLY A 361 -10.66 -35.89 16.06
N ILE A 362 -10.66 -34.56 16.23
CA ILE A 362 -9.45 -33.75 16.02
C ILE A 362 -8.63 -33.58 17.29
N LYS A 363 -9.24 -33.71 18.47
CA LYS A 363 -8.44 -33.89 19.70
C LYS A 363 -7.53 -35.11 19.55
N THR A 364 -8.04 -36.21 19.00
CA THR A 364 -7.24 -37.42 18.74
C THR A 364 -6.16 -37.20 17.67
N CYS A 365 -6.46 -36.46 16.59
CA CYS A 365 -5.48 -36.14 15.53
C CYS A 365 -4.44 -35.09 15.96
N LEU A 366 -4.78 -34.16 16.85
CA LEU A 366 -3.83 -33.22 17.45
C LEU A 366 -2.99 -33.89 18.53
N GLN A 367 -3.58 -34.76 19.36
CA GLN A 367 -2.84 -35.54 20.37
C GLN A 367 -1.81 -36.47 19.75
N SER A 368 -2.07 -37.03 18.56
CA SER A 368 -1.09 -37.85 17.84
C SER A 368 -0.04 -37.05 17.07
N ASN A 369 -0.22 -35.74 16.86
CA ASN A 369 0.61 -34.95 15.93
C ASN A 369 1.24 -33.67 16.53
N VAL A 370 0.92 -33.30 17.77
CA VAL A 370 1.45 -32.08 18.45
C VAL A 370 2.47 -32.43 19.55
N LEU A 371 2.71 -33.73 19.82
CA LEU A 371 3.69 -34.23 20.80
C LEU A 371 5.04 -34.67 20.18
N GLU A 372 5.22 -34.51 18.87
CA GLU A 372 6.50 -34.59 18.16
C GLU A 372 6.73 -33.27 17.40
#